data_AF-A0A937B419-F1
#
_entry.id   AF-A0A937B419-F1
#
_cell.length_a   1.000
_cell.length_b   1.000
_cell.length_c   1.000
_cell.angle_alpha   90.00
_cell.angle_beta   90.00
_cell.angle_gamma   90.00
#
_symmetry.space_group_name_H-M   'P 1'
#
loop_
_entity.id
_entity.type
_entity.pdbx_description
1 polymer ?
#
loop_
_entity_poly.entity_id
_entity_poly.type
_entity_poly.pdbx_seq_one_letter_code
_entity_poly.pdbx_strand_id
1 'polypeptide(L)' 'MTEELKAPASPACLAHEASDAYMGFATAVEIAAFLARLPAASADDIRRMLPRIRDDALHREIGTRLAEIESSKSRP' A
#
# COMPACT_ATOMS: atom_id res chain seq x y z
N MET A 1 30.45 -40.11 -17.75
CA MET A 1 29.01 -39.96 -17.53
C MET A 1 28.76 -38.49 -17.33
N THR A 2 28.08 -37.89 -18.30
CA THR A 2 27.78 -36.45 -18.38
C THR A 2 26.75 -36.10 -17.32
N GLU A 3 27.15 -35.30 -16.34
CA GLU A 3 26.24 -34.68 -15.37
C GLU A 3 25.40 -33.66 -16.14
N GLU A 4 24.16 -34.04 -16.45
CA GLU A 4 23.16 -33.17 -17.05
C GLU A 4 22.77 -32.12 -16.00
N LEU A 5 23.42 -30.96 -16.08
CA LEU A 5 23.15 -29.80 -15.23
C LEU A 5 21.67 -29.43 -15.38
N LYS A 6 20.90 -29.84 -14.37
CA LYS A 6 19.50 -29.49 -14.17
C LYS A 6 19.30 -28.00 -14.48
N ALA A 7 18.58 -27.73 -15.57
CA ALA A 7 18.29 -26.37 -16.01
C ALA A 7 17.81 -25.55 -14.80
N PRO A 8 18.34 -24.33 -14.58
CA PRO A 8 17.92 -23.54 -13.45
C PRO A 8 16.39 -23.37 -13.51
N ALA A 9 15.78 -23.52 -12.34
CA ALA A 9 14.39 -23.15 -12.12
C ALA A 9 14.14 -21.74 -12.69
N SER A 10 12.91 -21.50 -13.15
CA SER A 10 12.44 -20.30 -13.86
C SER A 10 13.15 -18.99 -13.47
N PRO A 11 13.27 -18.03 -14.42
CA PRO A 11 13.91 -16.73 -14.16
C PRO A 11 13.45 -16.13 -12.83
N ALA A 12 14.38 -15.51 -12.09
CA ALA A 12 14.06 -14.87 -10.82
C ALA A 12 12.90 -13.89 -11.01
N CYS A 13 11.82 -14.06 -10.23
CA CYS A 13 10.72 -13.12 -10.24
C CYS A 13 11.18 -11.79 -9.65
N LEU A 14 11.49 -10.83 -10.51
CA LEU A 14 11.86 -9.44 -10.15
C LEU A 14 10.63 -8.60 -9.76
N ALA A 15 9.62 -9.22 -9.13
CA ALA A 15 8.37 -8.55 -8.77
C ALA A 15 8.59 -7.36 -7.82
N HIS A 16 9.66 -7.38 -7.02
CA HIS A 16 10.02 -6.26 -6.15
C HIS A 16 10.49 -5.01 -6.91
N GLU A 17 11.00 -5.17 -8.14
CA GLU A 17 11.45 -4.07 -9.01
C GLU A 17 10.30 -3.47 -9.83
N ALA A 18 9.14 -4.13 -9.85
CA ALA A 18 7.97 -3.62 -10.54
C ALA A 18 7.46 -2.34 -9.86
N SER A 19 7.00 -1.39 -10.67
CA SER A 19 6.43 -0.14 -10.16
C SER A 19 5.21 -0.39 -9.27
N ASP A 20 4.97 0.50 -8.30
CA ASP A 20 3.81 0.41 -7.41
C ASP A 20 2.49 0.37 -8.19
N ALA A 21 2.36 1.14 -9.27
CA ALA A 21 1.19 1.13 -10.15
C ALA A 21 0.94 -0.25 -10.79
N TYR A 22 2.01 -0.91 -11.25
CA TYR A 22 1.92 -2.27 -11.80
C TYR A 22 1.50 -3.29 -10.74
N MET A 23 1.96 -3.12 -9.50
CA MET A 23 1.63 -3.99 -8.38
C MET A 23 0.25 -3.69 -7.73
N GLY A 24 -0.48 -2.68 -8.24
CA GLY A 24 -1.79 -2.27 -7.73
C GLY A 24 -1.73 -1.37 -6.49
N PHE A 25 -0.53 -0.97 -6.07
CA PHE A 25 -0.34 0.00 -5.01
C PHE A 25 -0.55 1.44 -5.51
N ALA A 26 -0.81 2.34 -4.57
CA ALA A 26 -0.83 3.77 -4.84
C ALA A 26 0.59 4.25 -5.13
N THR A 27 0.75 5.00 -6.21
CA THR A 27 2.00 5.68 -6.53
C THR A 27 2.32 6.76 -5.51
N ALA A 28 3.59 7.17 -5.43
CA ALA A 28 4.00 8.30 -4.59
C ALA A 28 3.19 9.58 -4.87
N VAL A 29 2.78 9.83 -6.11
CA VAL A 29 1.96 10.99 -6.50
C VAL A 29 0.53 10.86 -5.94
N GLU A 30 -0.09 9.68 -6.07
CA GLU A 30 -1.42 9.41 -5.49
C GLU A 30 -1.39 9.52 -3.97
N ILE A 31 -0.34 8.99 -3.33
CA ILE A 31 -0.14 9.09 -1.88
C ILE A 31 0.01 10.56 -1.46
N ALA A 32 0.86 11.34 -2.13
CA ALA A 32 1.05 12.75 -1.81
C ALA A 32 -0.25 13.57 -1.98
N ALA A 33 -0.99 13.33 -3.07
CA ALA A 33 -2.29 13.96 -3.30
C ALA A 33 -3.32 13.57 -2.22
N PHE A 34 -3.31 12.31 -1.78
CA PHE A 34 -4.16 11.85 -0.69
C PHE A 34 -3.79 12.51 0.64
N LEU A 35 -2.50 12.56 0.98
CA LEU A 35 -2.02 13.20 2.21
C LEU A 35 -2.36 14.69 2.25
N ALA A 36 -2.26 15.39 1.12
CA ALA A 36 -2.65 16.79 1.03
C ALA A 36 -4.14 17.03 1.35
N ARG A 37 -5.01 16.06 1.04
CA ARG A 37 -6.45 16.12 1.36
C ARG A 37 -6.85 15.35 2.63
N LEU A 38 -5.92 14.70 3.32
CA LEU A 38 -6.19 13.83 4.46
C LEU A 38 -7.00 14.51 5.59
N PRO A 39 -6.77 15.80 5.93
CA PRO A 39 -7.57 16.48 6.96
C PRO A 39 -9.06 16.57 6.63
N ALA A 40 -9.43 16.50 5.34
CA ALA A 40 -10.81 16.52 4.87
C ALA A 40 -11.31 15.14 4.40
N ALA A 41 -10.48 14.11 4.48
CA ALA A 41 -10.83 12.77 4.02
C ALA A 41 -11.85 12.11 4.97
N SER A 42 -12.83 11.42 4.40
CA SER A 42 -13.77 10.64 5.19
C SER A 42 -13.14 9.31 5.64
N ALA A 43 -13.76 8.66 6.64
CA ALA A 43 -13.39 7.29 7.01
C ALA A 43 -13.48 6.30 5.83
N ASP A 44 -14.43 6.50 4.91
CA ASP A 44 -14.57 5.68 3.70
C ASP A 44 -13.43 5.92 2.70
N ASP A 45 -13.02 7.19 2.51
CA ASP A 45 -11.84 7.53 1.71
C ASP A 45 -10.58 6.83 2.24
N ILE A 46 -10.38 6.89 3.57
CA ILE A 46 -9.22 6.28 4.21
C ILE A 46 -9.24 4.76 4.07
N ARG A 47 -10.40 4.11 4.30
CA ARG A 47 -10.53 2.65 4.13
C ARG A 47 -10.26 2.18 2.70
N ARG A 48 -10.61 2.99 1.69
CA ARG A 48 -10.30 2.69 0.29
C ARG A 48 -8.81 2.86 -0.03
N MET A 49 -8.14 3.82 0.60
CA MET A 49 -6.73 4.11 0.34
C MET A 49 -5.78 3.15 1.05
N LEU A 50 -6.05 2.81 2.32
CA LEU A 50 -5.20 1.96 3.15
C LEU A 50 -4.65 0.69 2.46
N PRO A 51 -5.46 -0.18 1.82
CA PRO A 51 -4.95 -1.40 1.19
C PRO A 51 -4.04 -1.14 -0.02
N ARG A 52 -4.03 0.08 -0.57
CA ARG A 52 -3.15 0.47 -1.67
C ARG A 52 -1.81 1.04 -1.18
N ILE A 53 -1.63 1.26 0.11
CA ILE A 53 -0.38 1.80 0.66
C ILE A 53 0.54 0.63 1.02
N ARG A 54 1.64 0.52 0.28
CA ARG A 54 2.66 -0.52 0.49
C ARG A 54 3.54 -0.25 1.72
N ASP A 55 3.78 1.02 2.03
CA ASP A 55 4.66 1.42 3.13
C ASP A 55 3.99 1.14 4.48
N ASP A 56 4.58 0.23 5.25
CA ASP A 56 4.01 -0.23 6.53
C ASP A 56 3.92 0.88 7.58
N ALA A 57 4.87 1.82 7.60
CA ALA A 57 4.86 2.91 8.57
C ALA A 57 3.73 3.88 8.24
N LEU A 58 3.60 4.25 6.97
CA LEU A 58 2.54 5.13 6.49
C LEU A 58 1.16 4.47 6.63
N HIS A 59 1.04 3.19 6.31
CA HIS A 59 -0.19 2.42 6.47
C HIS A 59 -0.67 2.43 7.94
N ARG A 60 0.26 2.24 8.90
CA ARG A 60 -0.06 2.33 10.33
C ARG A 60 -0.49 3.73 10.75
N GLU A 61 0.23 4.76 10.32
CA GLU A 61 -0.08 6.15 10.69
C GLU A 61 -1.48 6.58 10.20
N ILE A 62 -1.80 6.28 8.94
CA ILE A 62 -3.13 6.55 8.38
C ILE A 62 -4.20 5.69 9.07
N GLY A 63 -3.86 4.46 9.47
CA GLY A 63 -4.73 3.60 10.29
C GLY A 63 -5.07 4.23 11.65
N THR A 64 -4.11 4.87 12.33
CA THR A 64 -4.37 5.62 13.56
C THR A 64 -5.32 6.78 13.31
N ARG A 65 -5.14 7.53 12.22
CA ARG A 65 -6.06 8.62 11.82
C ARG A 65 -7.49 8.13 11.58
N LEU A 66 -7.65 6.96 10.96
CA LEU A 66 -8.98 6.36 10.77
C LEU A 66 -9.67 6.10 12.11
N ALA A 67 -8.95 5.52 13.08
CA ALA A 67 -9.49 5.24 14.40
C ALA A 67 -9.90 6.53 15.15
N GLU A 68 -9.13 7.61 15.02
CA GLU A 68 -9.47 8.93 15.59
C GLU A 68 -10.79 9.47 15.02
N ILE A 69 -10.99 9.38 13.71
CA ILE A 69 -12.20 9.85 13.02
C ILE A 69 -13.43 9.03 13.44
N GLU A 70 -13.29 7.71 13.53
CA GLU A 70 -14.36 6.80 13.94
C GLU A 70 -14.75 6.99 15.41
N SER A 71 -13.77 7.20 16.29
CA SER A 71 -14.01 7.51 17.70
C SER A 71 -14.74 8.84 17.87
N SER A 72 -14.32 9.87 17.12
CA SER A 72 -14.97 11.19 17.13
C SER A 72 -16.42 11.13 16.68
N LYS A 73 -16.75 10.27 15.72
CA LYS A 73 -18.11 10.08 15.21
C LYS A 73 -19.02 9.26 16.13
N SER A 74 -18.43 8.48 17.04
CA SER A 74 -19.15 7.63 18.01
C SER A 74 -19.43 8.33 19.34
N ARG A 75 -18.93 9.56 19.53
CA ARG A 75 -19.20 10.36 20.73
C ARG A 75 -20.52 11.13 20.53
N PRO A 76 -21.56 10.88 21.34
CA PRO A 76 -22.87 11.51 21.20
C PRO A 76 -22.87 13.00 21.60
#